data_AF-A0A4V1M031-F1
#
_entry.id   AF-A0A4V1M031-F1
#
_cell.length_a   1.000
_cell.length_b   1.000
_cell.length_c   1.000
_cell.angle_alpha   90.00
_cell.angle_beta   90.00
_cell.angle_gamma   90.00
#
_symmetry.space_group_name_H-M   'P 1'
#
loop_
_entity.id
_entity.type
_entity.pdbx_description
1 polymer ?
#
loop_
_entity_poly.entity_id
_entity_poly.type
_entity_poly.pdbx_seq_one_letter_code
_entity_poly.pdbx_strand_id
1 'polypeptide(L)' 'MQNGAQIEYDYSIAKAFTFATILFGIIGMTIGVILAFQLAFPGLNNLAGEYGTFSRLRPLHTNGV' A
#
# COMPACT_ATOMS: atom_id res chain seq x y z
N MET A 1 1.65 51.18 -0.21
CA MET A 1 2.27 50.01 0.44
C MET A 1 1.66 48.79 -0.24
N GLN A 2 2.38 48.11 -1.13
CA GLN A 2 1.86 46.89 -1.74
C GLN A 2 1.74 45.85 -0.61
N ASN A 3 0.51 45.54 -0.21
CA ASN A 3 0.22 44.41 0.65
C ASN A 3 0.90 43.19 0.01
N GLY A 4 1.91 42.65 0.68
CA GLY A 4 2.64 41.48 0.21
C GLY A 4 1.64 40.36 -0.01
N ALA A 5 1.40 40.02 -1.28
CA ALA A 5 0.53 38.92 -1.64
C ALA A 5 1.06 37.67 -0.94
N GLN A 6 0.28 37.10 -0.03
CA GLN A 6 0.63 35.84 0.60
C GLN A 6 0.66 34.78 -0.51
N ILE A 7 1.79 34.08 -0.64
CA ILE A 7 1.90 32.96 -1.56
C ILE A 7 1.13 31.80 -0.93
N GLU A 8 0.03 31.40 -1.57
CA GLU A 8 -0.77 30.23 -1.19
C GLU A 8 -0.43 29.05 -2.11
N TYR A 9 -0.06 27.92 -1.52
CA TYR A 9 0.23 26.70 -2.27
C TYR A 9 -1.04 25.89 -2.50
N ASP A 10 -1.19 25.32 -3.70
CA ASP A 10 -2.25 24.37 -3.98
C ASP A 10 -1.93 23.00 -3.36
N TYR A 11 -2.66 22.65 -2.31
CA TYR A 11 -2.54 21.37 -1.62
C TYR A 11 -3.54 20.30 -2.09
N SER A 12 -4.35 20.57 -3.11
CA SER A 12 -5.38 19.63 -3.59
C SER A 12 -4.78 18.26 -3.94
N ILE A 13 -3.71 18.26 -4.73
CA ILE A 13 -2.98 17.04 -5.15
C ILE A 13 -2.27 16.39 -3.97
N ALA A 14 -1.55 17.16 -3.14
CA ALA A 14 -0.87 16.63 -1.96
C ALA A 14 -1.84 15.89 -1.02
N LYS A 15 -3.03 16.45 -0.82
CA LYS A 15 -4.09 15.85 -0.01
C LYS A 15 -4.62 14.56 -0.65
N ALA A 16 -4.89 14.58 -1.95
CA ALA A 16 -5.34 13.38 -2.68
C ALA A 16 -4.33 12.23 -2.61
N PHE A 17 -3.04 12.53 -2.84
CA PHE A 17 -1.98 11.53 -2.73
C PHE A 17 -1.77 11.04 -1.30
N THR A 18 -1.95 11.89 -0.28
CA THR A 18 -1.88 11.44 1.13
C THR A 18 -2.92 10.36 1.41
N PHE A 19 -4.17 10.54 0.95
CA PHE A 19 -5.20 9.51 1.08
C PHE A 19 -4.86 8.24 0.29
N ALA A 20 -4.35 8.38 -0.93
CA ALA A 20 -3.90 7.24 -1.72
C ALA A 20 -2.77 6.47 -1.02
N THR A 21 -1.74 7.16 -0.51
CA THR A 21 -0.62 6.56 0.22
C THR A 21 -1.08 5.77 1.43
N ILE A 22 -2.02 6.30 2.22
CA ILE A 22 -2.56 5.59 3.39
C ILE A 22 -3.31 4.34 2.93
N LEU A 23 -4.14 4.44 1.88
CA LEU A 23 -4.91 3.31 1.36
C LEU A 23 -3.99 2.18 0.84
N PHE A 24 -3.05 2.51 -0.04
CA PHE A 24 -2.12 1.52 -0.59
C PHE A 24 -1.17 0.98 0.48
N GLY A 25 -0.75 1.81 1.44
CA GLY A 25 0.03 1.37 2.60
C GLY A 25 -0.70 0.31 3.43
N ILE A 26 -1.99 0.50 3.72
CA ILE A 26 -2.80 -0.50 4.45
C ILE A 26 -2.91 -1.80 3.64
N ILE A 27 -3.20 -1.70 2.34
CA ILE A 27 -3.34 -2.88 1.46
C ILE A 27 -2.02 -3.65 1.36
N GLY A 28 -0.92 -2.95 1.04
CA GLY A 28 0.41 -3.54 0.89
C GLY A 28 0.90 -4.21 2.16
N MET A 29 0.75 -3.54 3.32
CA MET A 29 1.17 -4.11 4.61
C MET A 29 0.31 -5.30 5.02
N THR A 30 -0.99 -5.30 4.72
CA THR A 30 -1.87 -6.45 5.00
C THR A 30 -1.46 -7.68 4.19
N ILE A 31 -1.12 -7.52 2.90
CA ILE A 31 -0.58 -8.61 2.08
C ILE A 31 0.78 -9.09 2.66
N GLY A 32 1.62 -8.17 3.12
CA GLY A 32 2.89 -8.50 3.79
C GLY A 32 2.71 -9.40 5.02
N VAL A 33 1.70 -9.11 5.86
CA VAL A 33 1.36 -9.94 7.02
C VAL A 33 0.89 -11.34 6.59
N ILE A 34 0.07 -11.44 5.54
CA ILE A 34 -0.37 -12.74 4.98
C ILE A 34 0.85 -13.54 4.50
N LEU A 35 1.76 -12.91 3.75
CA LEU A 35 3.00 -13.53 3.28
C LEU A 35 3.90 -14.01 4.44
N ALA A 36 4.00 -13.22 5.51
CA ALA A 36 4.73 -13.62 6.71
C ALA A 36 4.14 -14.89 7.34
N PHE A 37 2.81 -14.99 7.42
CA PHE A 37 2.14 -16.20 7.88
C PHE A 37 2.34 -17.40 6.95
N GLN A 38 2.43 -17.20 5.64
CA GLN A 38 2.75 -18.27 4.69
C GLN A 38 4.17 -18.83 4.87
N LEU A 39 5.12 -18.01 5.30
CA LEU A 39 6.47 -18.46 5.66
C LEU A 39 6.49 -19.19 7.00
N ALA A 40 5.75 -18.70 8.00
CA ALA A 40 5.66 -19.32 9.32
C ALA A 40 4.90 -20.67 9.28
N PHE A 41 3.84 -20.75 8.46
CA PHE A 41 2.98 -21.91 8.33
C PHE A 41 2.74 -22.21 6.84
N PRO A 42 3.54 -23.10 6.22
CA PRO A 42 3.45 -23.40 4.79
C PRO A 42 2.07 -23.89 4.31
N GLY A 43 1.25 -24.45 5.22
CA GLY A 43 -0.13 -24.85 4.92
C GLY A 43 -1.06 -23.69 4.51
N LEU A 44 -0.71 -22.44 4.81
CA LEU A 44 -1.49 -21.25 4.47
C LEU A 44 -1.27 -20.76 3.02
N ASN A 45 -0.43 -21.42 2.24
CA ASN A 45 -0.18 -21.03 0.84
C ASN A 45 -1.41 -21.19 -0.09
N ASN A 46 -2.37 -22.03 0.28
CA ASN A 46 -3.53 -22.34 -0.58
C ASN A 46 -4.82 -21.64 -0.13
N LEU A 47 -4.73 -20.55 0.65
CA LEU A 47 -5.89 -19.80 1.18
C LEU A 47 -6.87 -19.33 0.09
N ALA A 48 -6.37 -19.01 -1.11
CA ALA A 48 -7.16 -18.61 -2.27
C ALA A 48 -6.82 -19.47 -3.51
N GLY A 49 -6.54 -20.77 -3.29
CA GLY A 49 -6.07 -21.66 -4.34
C GLY A 49 -4.78 -21.15 -4.99
N GLU A 50 -4.69 -21.20 -6.32
CA GLU A 50 -3.49 -20.77 -7.06
C GLU A 50 -3.13 -19.29 -6.85
N TYR A 51 -4.13 -18.42 -6.65
CA TYR A 51 -3.94 -16.98 -6.46
C TYR A 51 -3.42 -16.64 -5.06
N GLY A 52 -3.58 -17.56 -4.10
CA GLY A 52 -3.11 -17.39 -2.74
C GLY A 52 -1.65 -17.74 -2.54
N THR A 53 -0.94 -18.26 -3.55
CA THR A 53 0.42 -18.77 -3.36
C THR A 53 1.44 -17.65 -3.07
N PHE A 54 2.39 -17.91 -2.17
CA PHE A 54 3.45 -16.96 -1.81
C PHE A 54 4.16 -16.35 -3.02
N SER A 55 4.50 -17.18 -4.01
CA SER A 55 5.19 -16.73 -5.23
C SER A 55 4.39 -15.73 -6.06
N ARG A 56 3.04 -15.80 -6.04
CA ARG A 56 2.17 -14.86 -6.77
C ARG A 56 1.79 -13.63 -5.94
N LEU A 57 1.61 -13.80 -4.63
CA LEU A 57 1.27 -12.70 -3.72
C LEU A 57 2.46 -11.79 -3.41
N ARG A 58 3.71 -12.29 -3.44
CA ARG A 58 4.90 -11.48 -3.15
C ARG A 58 5.09 -10.30 -4.12
N PRO A 59 5.01 -10.47 -5.45
CA PRO A 59 5.04 -9.34 -6.38
C PRO A 59 3.92 -8.33 -6.13
N LEU A 60 2.73 -8.76 -5.68
CA LEU A 60 1.65 -7.83 -5.34
C LEU A 60 2.00 -7.00 -4.10
N HIS A 61 2.60 -7.60 -3.07
CA HIS A 61 3.09 -6.87 -1.91
C HIS A 61 4.14 -5.82 -2.31
N THR A 62 5.19 -6.20 -3.04
CA THR A 62 6.31 -5.30 -3.37
C THR A 62 6.03 -4.25 -4.45
N ASN A 63 4.94 -4.38 -5.21
CA ASN A 63 4.48 -3.31 -6.12
C ASN A 63 3.45 -2.40 -5.45
N GLY A 64 2.70 -2.94 -4.47
CA GLY A 64 1.71 -2.18 -3.71
C GLY A 64 2.31 -1.32 -2.59
N VAL A 65 3.59 -1.54 -2.25
CA VAL A 65 4.37 -0.77 -1.28
C VAL A 65 5.70 -0.33 -1.89
#